data_AF-A0A814P3P9-F1
#
_entry.id   AF-A0A814P3P9-F1
#
_cell.length_a   1.000
_cell.length_b   1.000
_cell.length_c   1.000
_cell.angle_alpha   90.00
_cell.angle_beta   90.00
_cell.angle_gamma   90.00
#
_symmetry.space_group_name_H-M   'P 1'
#
loop_
_entity.id
_entity.type
_entity.pdbx_description
1 polymer ?
#
loop_
_entity_poly.entity_id
_entity_poly.type
_entity_poly.pdbx_seq_one_letter_code
_entity_poly.pdbx_strand_id
1 'polypeptide(L)'
;IELNQDKVKSDVATIQQIVSSISLRLKTDRAFYEAKLLNHQLFFIIRDYYLDILHRWRTDQALDPISSQVFTQIAVLFAEMCLHAVDADVDHLKQLLIYETFINEIRACLKDITTNGKHLQDQQIEAIDYTLRAIHYLEKGRTDIQKIAMLSELLDSIVNCVCSSYFVSMFQQIAELEKLNEGQTLLLDTCTNYISMHDAGRYNATCVAVRTALLNTFTCWFQNQLLSFHKLSRVAIKVIGQLCITLIGGNASDEEIFPQPIREDYCKMIDQISSILNRIMESETIDDITKTLIRVLAQNLYSLTMTNDLRAYIKSKHMIPLLLKLTNIEDETIQFHVYRILASIMTEEDLKTLTNSTKIANVFLGFLINLIDDSSMTPRFHNLLRSLKGKLDFDFFPRKSLEQNENFK
;
A
#
# COMPACT_ATOMS: atom_id res chain seq x y z
N ILE A 1 -34.00 -13.41 -15.76
CA ILE A 1 -34.71 -12.15 -15.46
C ILE A 1 -34.60 -11.31 -16.73
N GLU A 2 -35.64 -11.26 -17.56
CA GLU A 2 -35.66 -10.32 -18.68
C GLU A 2 -35.97 -8.93 -18.11
N LEU A 3 -34.95 -8.07 -18.08
CA LEU A 3 -35.07 -6.70 -17.59
C LEU A 3 -35.39 -5.77 -18.75
N ASN A 4 -36.56 -5.14 -18.68
CA ASN A 4 -37.03 -4.14 -19.63
C ASN A 4 -36.25 -2.84 -19.40
N GLN A 5 -35.51 -2.36 -20.42
CA GLN A 5 -34.47 -1.32 -20.31
C GLN A 5 -34.97 0.02 -19.74
N ASP A 6 -36.24 0.35 -19.95
CA ASP A 6 -36.84 1.61 -19.47
C ASP A 6 -37.32 1.54 -18.02
N LYS A 7 -37.49 0.35 -17.45
CA LYS A 7 -37.99 0.15 -16.07
C LYS A 7 -36.89 0.04 -15.01
N VAL A 8 -35.64 -0.23 -15.41
CA VAL A 8 -34.52 -0.35 -14.48
C VAL A 8 -33.96 1.01 -14.05
N LYS A 9 -34.38 2.10 -14.73
CA LYS A 9 -33.93 3.46 -14.44
C LYS A 9 -34.50 4.10 -13.16
N SER A 10 -35.35 3.43 -12.35
CA SER A 10 -35.97 4.13 -11.22
C SER A 10 -36.32 3.33 -9.96
N ASP A 11 -35.87 2.09 -9.77
CA ASP A 11 -36.14 1.39 -8.51
C ASP A 11 -34.85 0.96 -7.81
N VAL A 12 -34.37 1.84 -6.93
CA VAL A 12 -33.24 1.61 -6.03
C VAL A 12 -33.37 0.26 -5.31
N ALA A 13 -34.60 -0.13 -4.94
CA ALA A 13 -34.86 -1.40 -4.27
C ALA A 13 -34.59 -2.60 -5.19
N THR A 14 -34.92 -2.50 -6.48
CA THR A 14 -34.62 -3.53 -7.47
C THR A 14 -33.09 -3.69 -7.63
N ILE A 15 -32.34 -2.59 -7.74
CA ILE A 15 -30.88 -2.65 -7.81
C ILE A 15 -30.28 -3.23 -6.51
N GLN A 16 -30.78 -2.82 -5.35
CA GLN A 16 -30.36 -3.36 -4.06
C GLN A 16 -30.55 -4.88 -3.96
N GLN A 17 -31.72 -5.38 -4.38
CA GLN A 17 -32.02 -6.82 -4.39
C GLN A 17 -31.08 -7.59 -5.31
N ILE A 18 -30.80 -7.04 -6.49
CA ILE A 18 -29.88 -7.63 -7.46
C ILE A 18 -28.46 -7.71 -6.87
N VAL A 19 -27.92 -6.59 -6.39
CA VAL A 19 -26.57 -6.50 -5.84
C VAL A 19 -26.40 -7.43 -4.64
N SER A 20 -27.40 -7.47 -3.75
CA SER A 20 -27.39 -8.37 -2.58
C SER A 20 -27.41 -9.84 -3.01
N SER A 21 -28.20 -10.19 -4.02
CA SER A 21 -28.29 -11.56 -4.54
C SER A 21 -26.99 -12.01 -5.21
N ILE A 22 -26.34 -11.13 -5.98
CA ILE A 22 -25.05 -11.41 -6.61
C ILE A 22 -23.97 -11.56 -5.55
N SER A 23 -23.88 -10.62 -4.60
CA SER A 23 -22.88 -10.65 -3.53
C SER A 23 -22.96 -11.91 -2.67
N LEU A 24 -24.18 -12.36 -2.36
CA LEU A 24 -24.39 -13.62 -1.64
C LEU A 24 -23.84 -14.81 -2.45
N ARG A 25 -24.15 -14.88 -3.75
CA ARG A 25 -23.68 -15.96 -4.62
C ARG A 25 -22.15 -15.98 -4.76
N LEU A 26 -21.51 -14.82 -4.92
CA LEU A 26 -20.04 -14.71 -4.96
C LEU A 26 -19.36 -15.28 -3.71
N LYS A 27 -20.01 -15.17 -2.55
CA LYS A 27 -19.49 -15.67 -1.27
C LYS A 27 -19.71 -17.18 -1.08
N THR A 28 -20.79 -17.72 -1.64
CA THR A 28 -21.21 -19.10 -1.39
C THR A 28 -20.84 -20.09 -2.49
N ASP A 29 -20.60 -19.62 -3.72
CA ASP A 29 -20.46 -20.47 -4.89
C ASP A 29 -19.21 -20.13 -5.71
N ARG A 30 -18.16 -20.96 -5.60
CA ARG A 30 -16.94 -20.80 -6.41
C ARG A 30 -17.20 -20.99 -7.91
N ALA A 31 -18.21 -21.77 -8.31
CA ALA A 31 -18.56 -21.97 -9.71
C ALA A 31 -19.24 -20.74 -10.34
N PHE A 32 -19.62 -19.74 -9.54
CA PHE A 32 -20.16 -18.47 -10.04
C PHE A 32 -19.14 -17.70 -10.90
N TYR A 33 -17.84 -17.84 -10.60
CA TYR A 33 -16.76 -17.25 -11.42
C TYR A 33 -16.48 -18.03 -12.70
N GLU A 34 -16.84 -19.32 -12.77
CA GLU A 34 -16.60 -20.18 -13.94
C GLU A 34 -17.67 -20.00 -15.04
N ALA A 35 -18.86 -19.53 -14.67
CA ALA A 35 -19.90 -19.15 -15.60
C ALA A 35 -19.65 -17.71 -16.08
N LYS A 36 -19.69 -17.47 -17.40
CA LYS A 36 -19.50 -16.17 -18.11
C LYS A 36 -20.49 -15.05 -17.74
N LEU A 37 -20.89 -14.95 -16.48
CA LEU A 37 -21.86 -14.00 -15.92
C LEU A 37 -21.36 -12.57 -15.98
N LEU A 38 -20.04 -12.34 -15.91
CA LEU A 38 -19.43 -11.00 -16.01
C LEU A 38 -19.75 -10.28 -17.33
N ASN A 39 -20.14 -11.03 -18.36
CA ASN A 39 -20.52 -10.49 -19.68
C ASN A 39 -22.00 -10.10 -19.74
N HIS A 40 -22.76 -10.37 -18.70
CA HIS A 40 -24.19 -10.11 -18.69
C HIS A 40 -24.42 -8.59 -18.67
N GLN A 41 -25.36 -8.12 -19.50
CA GLN A 41 -25.79 -6.71 -19.59
C GLN A 41 -26.16 -6.09 -18.22
N LEU A 42 -26.43 -6.94 -17.24
CA LEU A 42 -26.77 -6.54 -15.88
C LEU A 42 -25.65 -5.77 -15.19
N PHE A 43 -24.38 -6.16 -15.39
CA PHE A 43 -23.25 -5.47 -14.78
C PHE A 43 -23.07 -4.06 -15.36
N PHE A 44 -23.33 -3.87 -16.65
CA PHE A 44 -23.35 -2.55 -17.27
C PHE A 44 -24.45 -1.66 -16.70
N ILE A 45 -25.65 -2.21 -16.45
CA ILE A 45 -26.75 -1.48 -15.79
C ILE A 45 -26.36 -1.06 -14.37
N ILE A 46 -25.78 -1.99 -13.59
CA ILE A 46 -25.31 -1.72 -12.22
C ILE A 46 -24.24 -0.62 -12.21
N ARG A 47 -23.29 -0.68 -13.16
CA ARG A 47 -22.25 0.33 -13.32
C ARG A 47 -22.81 1.70 -13.69
N ASP A 48 -23.72 1.75 -14.65
CA ASP A 48 -24.32 3.03 -15.08
C ASP A 48 -25.13 3.66 -13.93
N TYR A 49 -25.80 2.84 -13.14
CA TYR A 49 -26.49 3.27 -11.92
C TYR A 49 -25.52 3.78 -10.84
N TYR A 50 -24.39 3.09 -10.63
CA TYR A 50 -23.33 3.57 -9.74
C TYR A 50 -22.76 4.91 -10.20
N LEU A 51 -22.53 5.07 -11.51
CA LEU A 51 -22.00 6.31 -12.08
C LEU A 51 -22.98 7.48 -11.89
N ASP A 52 -24.29 7.24 -12.04
CA ASP A 52 -25.32 8.25 -11.72
C ASP A 52 -25.25 8.66 -10.24
N ILE A 53 -25.20 7.71 -9.32
CA ILE A 53 -25.09 8.02 -7.89
C ILE A 53 -23.79 8.77 -7.57
N LEU A 54 -22.67 8.32 -8.12
CA LEU A 54 -21.36 8.97 -7.96
C LEU A 54 -21.42 10.44 -8.39
N HIS A 55 -21.99 10.69 -9.56
CA HIS A 55 -22.12 12.04 -10.10
C HIS A 55 -23.01 12.94 -9.20
N ARG A 56 -24.16 12.42 -8.78
CA ARG A 56 -25.10 13.11 -7.90
C ARG A 56 -24.46 13.44 -6.54
N TRP A 57 -23.82 12.45 -5.92
CA TRP A 57 -23.13 12.64 -4.64
C TRP A 57 -21.99 13.65 -4.76
N ARG A 58 -21.12 13.51 -5.76
CA ARG A 58 -20.02 14.45 -6.01
C ARG A 58 -20.51 15.87 -6.26
N THR A 59 -21.72 16.05 -6.80
CA THR A 59 -22.32 17.38 -7.04
C THR A 59 -23.18 17.90 -5.88
N ASP A 60 -22.94 17.39 -4.66
CA ASP A 60 -23.60 17.77 -3.40
C ASP A 60 -25.10 17.45 -3.35
N GLN A 61 -25.60 16.57 -4.22
CA GLN A 61 -26.96 16.09 -4.09
C GLN A 61 -27.03 15.08 -2.94
N ALA A 62 -27.86 15.38 -1.94
CA ALA A 62 -28.13 14.47 -0.84
C ALA A 62 -28.67 13.13 -1.36
N LEU A 63 -28.00 12.04 -0.98
CA LEU A 63 -28.47 10.68 -1.23
C LEU A 63 -29.42 10.27 -0.12
N ASP A 64 -30.55 9.65 -0.48
CA ASP A 64 -31.39 8.97 0.51
C ASP A 64 -30.64 7.74 1.09
N PRO A 65 -31.05 7.24 2.27
CA PRO A 65 -30.35 6.14 2.94
C PRO A 65 -30.21 4.87 2.08
N ILE A 66 -31.19 4.57 1.22
CA ILE A 66 -31.14 3.37 0.37
C ILE A 66 -30.14 3.58 -0.77
N SER A 67 -30.20 4.72 -1.46
CA SER A 67 -29.23 5.08 -2.49
C SER A 67 -27.80 5.10 -1.95
N SER A 68 -27.60 5.64 -0.75
CA SER A 68 -26.31 5.62 -0.06
C SER A 68 -25.82 4.19 0.19
N GLN A 69 -26.68 3.30 0.69
CA GLN A 69 -26.31 1.92 0.96
C GLN A 69 -25.97 1.18 -0.34
N VAL A 70 -26.79 1.35 -1.37
CA VAL A 70 -26.60 0.71 -2.68
C VAL A 70 -25.30 1.19 -3.34
N PHE A 71 -24.95 2.47 -3.18
CA PHE A 71 -23.71 3.03 -3.72
C PHE A 71 -22.48 2.27 -3.22
N THR A 72 -22.35 2.10 -1.90
CA THR A 72 -21.26 1.33 -1.31
C THR A 72 -21.33 -0.15 -1.67
N GLN A 73 -22.52 -0.76 -1.66
CA GLN A 73 -22.69 -2.18 -2.01
C GLN A 73 -22.23 -2.50 -3.44
N ILE A 74 -22.49 -1.61 -4.40
CA ILE A 74 -22.02 -1.79 -5.77
C ILE A 74 -20.50 -1.68 -5.85
N ALA A 75 -19.88 -0.71 -5.15
CA ALA A 75 -18.42 -0.60 -5.13
C ALA A 75 -17.75 -1.84 -4.52
N VAL A 76 -18.31 -2.35 -3.41
CA VAL A 76 -17.85 -3.60 -2.78
C VAL A 76 -17.96 -4.78 -3.75
N LEU A 77 -19.09 -4.89 -4.45
CA LEU A 77 -19.30 -5.93 -5.46
C LEU A 77 -18.21 -5.88 -6.55
N PHE A 78 -17.90 -4.69 -7.09
CA PHE A 78 -16.82 -4.54 -8.07
C PHE A 78 -15.45 -4.93 -7.50
N ALA A 79 -15.16 -4.55 -6.26
CA ALA A 79 -13.90 -4.93 -5.60
C ALA A 79 -13.79 -6.45 -5.40
N GLU A 80 -14.85 -7.11 -4.93
CA GLU A 80 -14.91 -8.56 -4.77
C GLU A 80 -14.73 -9.27 -6.12
N MET A 81 -15.41 -8.80 -7.18
CA MET A 81 -15.25 -9.35 -8.53
C MET A 81 -13.80 -9.26 -9.04
N CYS A 82 -13.16 -8.09 -8.90
CA CYS A 82 -11.79 -7.90 -9.36
C CYS A 82 -10.76 -8.66 -8.51
N LEU A 83 -11.00 -8.81 -7.21
CA LEU A 83 -10.12 -9.57 -6.31
C LEU A 83 -10.03 -11.06 -6.71
N HIS A 84 -11.14 -11.62 -7.19
CA HIS A 84 -11.28 -13.03 -7.53
C HIS A 84 -11.22 -13.33 -9.03
N ALA A 85 -10.96 -12.30 -9.85
CA ALA A 85 -10.92 -12.43 -11.31
C ALA A 85 -9.81 -13.37 -11.78
N VAL A 86 -10.15 -14.30 -12.67
CA VAL A 86 -9.19 -15.09 -13.44
C VAL A 86 -8.88 -14.41 -14.78
N ASP A 87 -7.85 -14.87 -15.50
CA ASP A 87 -7.42 -14.23 -16.76
C ASP A 87 -8.54 -14.14 -17.81
N ALA A 88 -9.48 -15.09 -17.81
CA ALA A 88 -10.64 -15.07 -18.72
C ALA A 88 -11.63 -13.91 -18.44
N ASP A 89 -11.62 -13.35 -17.23
CA ASP A 89 -12.52 -12.30 -16.78
C ASP A 89 -11.99 -10.89 -17.09
N VAL A 90 -10.67 -10.77 -17.23
CA VAL A 90 -9.93 -9.50 -17.23
C VAL A 90 -10.44 -8.54 -18.29
N ASP A 91 -10.66 -9.01 -19.52
CA ASP A 91 -11.10 -8.13 -20.60
C ASP A 91 -12.51 -7.56 -20.37
N HIS A 92 -13.40 -8.34 -19.76
CA HIS A 92 -14.76 -7.89 -19.45
C HIS A 92 -14.77 -6.93 -18.28
N LEU A 93 -14.00 -7.21 -17.22
CA LEU A 93 -13.82 -6.29 -16.10
C LEU A 93 -13.15 -4.98 -16.52
N LYS A 94 -12.22 -5.03 -17.47
CA LYS A 94 -11.63 -3.85 -18.11
C LYS A 94 -12.68 -3.02 -18.84
N GLN A 95 -13.54 -3.64 -19.63
CA GLN A 95 -14.65 -2.93 -20.30
C GLN A 95 -15.66 -2.35 -19.30
N LEU A 96 -15.86 -3.03 -18.17
CA LEU A 96 -16.77 -2.59 -17.12
C LEU A 96 -16.23 -1.39 -16.35
N LEU A 97 -14.95 -1.43 -15.92
CA LEU A 97 -14.41 -0.47 -14.94
C LEU A 97 -13.39 0.52 -15.52
N ILE A 98 -12.77 0.21 -16.65
CA ILE A 98 -11.69 1.02 -17.26
C ILE A 98 -12.20 1.60 -18.58
N TYR A 99 -13.09 2.58 -18.46
CA TYR A 99 -13.57 3.39 -19.58
C TYR A 99 -13.64 4.87 -19.19
N GLU A 100 -13.56 5.72 -20.19
CA GLU A 100 -13.28 7.15 -20.04
C GLU A 100 -14.21 7.87 -19.06
N THR A 101 -15.54 7.75 -19.24
CA THR A 101 -16.50 8.46 -18.39
C THR A 101 -16.37 8.11 -16.92
N PHE A 102 -16.20 6.83 -16.58
CA PHE A 102 -16.11 6.37 -15.20
C PHE A 102 -14.80 6.78 -14.53
N ILE A 103 -13.68 6.59 -15.23
CA ILE A 103 -12.38 7.02 -14.71
C ILE A 103 -12.35 8.55 -14.53
N ASN A 104 -12.93 9.31 -15.46
CA ASN A 104 -12.98 10.76 -15.35
C ASN A 104 -13.86 11.25 -14.20
N GLU A 105 -14.97 10.57 -13.88
CA GLU A 105 -15.80 10.93 -12.73
C GLU A 105 -15.07 10.65 -11.40
N ILE A 106 -14.37 9.52 -11.30
CA ILE A 106 -13.52 9.21 -10.13
C ILE A 106 -12.42 10.27 -9.99
N ARG A 107 -11.75 10.62 -11.08
CA ARG A 107 -10.72 11.67 -11.08
C ARG A 107 -11.27 13.03 -10.68
N ALA A 108 -12.47 13.40 -11.14
CA ALA A 108 -13.15 14.61 -10.71
C ALA A 108 -13.40 14.60 -9.20
N CYS A 109 -13.85 13.47 -8.64
CA CYS A 109 -14.03 13.31 -7.20
C CYS A 109 -12.71 13.48 -6.43
N LEU A 110 -11.61 12.85 -6.88
CA LEU A 110 -10.29 13.00 -6.26
C LEU A 110 -9.77 14.44 -6.36
N LYS A 111 -10.03 15.13 -7.48
CA LYS A 111 -9.68 16.54 -7.65
C LYS A 111 -10.45 17.43 -6.67
N ASP A 112 -11.74 17.17 -6.46
CA ASP A 112 -12.56 17.90 -5.48
C ASP A 112 -12.00 17.68 -4.06
N ILE A 113 -11.70 16.43 -3.67
CA ILE A 113 -11.02 16.10 -2.40
C ILE A 113 -9.70 16.88 -2.25
N THR A 114 -8.86 16.88 -3.28
CA THR A 114 -7.56 17.57 -3.25
C THR A 114 -7.73 19.08 -3.06
N THR A 115 -8.72 19.68 -3.73
CA THR A 115 -8.87 21.14 -3.81
C THR A 115 -9.52 21.72 -2.57
N ASN A 116 -10.55 21.06 -2.03
CA ASN A 116 -11.35 21.61 -0.93
C ASN A 116 -11.74 20.58 0.15
N GLY A 117 -11.18 19.37 0.12
CA GLY A 117 -11.45 18.35 1.12
C GLY A 117 -12.86 17.77 1.04
N LYS A 118 -13.51 17.91 -0.13
CA LYS A 118 -14.90 17.49 -0.34
C LYS A 118 -15.14 16.06 0.12
N HIS A 119 -16.27 15.83 0.79
CA HIS A 119 -16.75 14.51 1.17
C HIS A 119 -15.83 13.66 2.08
N LEU A 120 -14.71 14.18 2.58
CA LEU A 120 -13.81 13.41 3.47
C LEU A 120 -14.46 13.00 4.80
N GLN A 121 -15.56 13.63 5.18
CA GLN A 121 -16.35 13.31 6.37
C GLN A 121 -17.62 12.50 6.05
N ASP A 122 -17.90 12.26 4.77
CA ASP A 122 -19.06 11.51 4.33
C ASP A 122 -18.75 10.01 4.39
N GLN A 123 -19.65 9.21 4.95
CA GLN A 123 -19.49 7.75 4.97
C GLN A 123 -19.41 7.17 3.54
N GLN A 124 -20.08 7.80 2.58
CA GLN A 124 -20.17 7.36 1.18
C GLN A 124 -18.82 7.40 0.45
N ILE A 125 -17.80 8.07 1.00
CA ILE A 125 -16.44 8.02 0.45
C ILE A 125 -15.85 6.59 0.47
N GLU A 126 -16.39 5.70 1.30
CA GLU A 126 -16.12 4.26 1.28
C GLU A 126 -16.39 3.64 -0.10
N ALA A 127 -17.38 4.13 -0.84
CA ALA A 127 -17.65 3.67 -2.20
C ALA A 127 -16.50 4.05 -3.16
N ILE A 128 -15.80 5.16 -2.93
CA ILE A 128 -14.61 5.54 -3.71
C ILE A 128 -13.43 4.65 -3.34
N ASP A 129 -13.26 4.37 -2.04
CA ASP A 129 -12.25 3.44 -1.54
C ASP A 129 -12.34 2.08 -2.25
N TYR A 130 -13.51 1.44 -2.20
CA TYR A 130 -13.71 0.14 -2.84
C TYR A 130 -13.53 0.17 -4.36
N THR A 131 -13.96 1.24 -5.03
CA THR A 131 -13.77 1.38 -6.48
C THR A 131 -12.29 1.49 -6.86
N LEU A 132 -11.49 2.26 -6.12
CA LEU A 132 -10.04 2.31 -6.35
C LEU A 132 -9.37 0.95 -6.08
N ARG A 133 -9.82 0.21 -5.06
CA ARG A 133 -9.34 -1.16 -4.80
C ARG A 133 -9.70 -2.11 -5.95
N ALA A 134 -10.90 -2.01 -6.52
CA ALA A 134 -11.32 -2.82 -7.66
C ALA A 134 -10.39 -2.60 -8.86
N ILE A 135 -10.15 -1.34 -9.24
CA ILE A 135 -9.23 -0.97 -10.32
C ILE A 135 -7.82 -1.50 -10.02
N HIS A 136 -7.34 -1.30 -8.78
CA HIS A 136 -6.03 -1.80 -8.35
C HIS A 136 -5.90 -3.33 -8.47
N TYR A 137 -6.90 -4.10 -8.03
CA TYR A 137 -6.87 -5.57 -8.15
C TYR A 137 -6.86 -6.03 -9.60
N LEU A 138 -7.53 -5.29 -10.50
CA LEU A 138 -7.49 -5.57 -11.92
C LEU A 138 -6.10 -5.29 -12.53
N GLU A 139 -5.45 -4.21 -12.14
CA GLU A 139 -4.09 -3.84 -12.58
C GLU A 139 -2.98 -4.73 -12.01
N LYS A 140 -3.18 -5.32 -10.83
CA LYS A 140 -2.12 -6.00 -10.07
C LYS A 140 -1.48 -7.13 -10.88
N GLY A 141 -0.19 -6.98 -11.18
CA GLY A 141 0.60 -7.95 -11.94
C GLY A 141 0.37 -7.94 -13.47
N ARG A 142 -0.43 -7.01 -14.00
CA ARG A 142 -0.82 -6.95 -15.42
C ARG A 142 -0.31 -5.68 -16.10
N THR A 143 0.87 -5.78 -16.69
CA THR A 143 1.60 -4.63 -17.26
C THR A 143 0.90 -3.97 -18.46
N ASP A 144 0.08 -4.70 -19.20
CA ASP A 144 -0.73 -4.19 -20.31
C ASP A 144 -1.81 -3.23 -19.82
N ILE A 145 -2.45 -3.53 -18.69
CA ILE A 145 -3.47 -2.69 -18.06
C ILE A 145 -2.83 -1.45 -17.45
N GLN A 146 -1.71 -1.61 -16.73
CA GLN A 146 -0.98 -0.50 -16.09
C GLN A 146 -0.50 0.57 -17.09
N LYS A 147 -0.34 0.22 -18.37
CA LYS A 147 0.07 1.14 -19.44
C LYS A 147 -1.08 1.93 -20.05
N ILE A 148 -2.34 1.69 -19.64
CA ILE A 148 -3.49 2.44 -20.11
C ILE A 148 -3.37 3.90 -19.63
N ALA A 149 -3.37 4.85 -20.58
CA ALA A 149 -3.15 6.26 -20.31
C ALA A 149 -4.07 6.84 -19.22
N MET A 150 -5.36 6.46 -19.24
CA MET A 150 -6.36 6.90 -18.27
C MET A 150 -6.04 6.47 -16.83
N LEU A 151 -5.45 5.28 -16.64
CA LEU A 151 -5.05 4.80 -15.32
C LEU A 151 -3.82 5.56 -14.81
N SER A 152 -2.93 5.93 -15.73
CA SER A 152 -1.83 6.83 -15.43
C SER A 152 -2.33 8.21 -14.94
N GLU A 153 -3.38 8.74 -15.57
CA GLU A 153 -3.98 10.02 -15.15
C GLU A 153 -4.79 9.91 -13.84
N LEU A 154 -5.36 8.73 -13.57
CA LEU A 154 -5.98 8.42 -12.30
C LEU A 154 -4.92 8.39 -11.18
N LEU A 155 -3.78 7.74 -11.41
CA LEU A 155 -2.65 7.73 -10.48
C LEU A 155 -2.20 9.16 -10.15
N ASP A 156 -2.06 10.04 -11.14
CA ASP A 156 -1.68 11.44 -10.91
C ASP A 156 -2.69 12.14 -9.97
N SER A 157 -3.99 11.83 -10.12
CA SER A 157 -5.05 12.36 -9.25
C SER A 157 -4.96 11.80 -7.82
N ILE A 158 -4.63 10.52 -7.68
CA ILE A 158 -4.38 9.87 -6.37
C ILE A 158 -3.15 10.49 -5.69
N VAL A 159 -2.06 10.72 -6.43
CA VAL A 159 -0.84 11.36 -5.93
C VAL A 159 -1.15 12.78 -5.44
N ASN A 160 -1.96 13.54 -6.20
CA ASN A 160 -2.39 14.87 -5.78
C ASN A 160 -3.21 14.84 -4.47
N CYS A 161 -4.08 13.84 -4.27
CA CYS A 161 -4.79 13.66 -3.00
C CYS A 161 -3.82 13.45 -1.83
N VAL A 162 -2.83 12.56 -1.99
CA VAL A 162 -1.84 12.26 -0.95
C VAL A 162 -0.94 13.46 -0.67
N CYS A 163 -0.62 14.26 -1.69
CA CYS A 163 0.15 15.50 -1.54
C CYS A 163 -0.69 16.72 -1.09
N SER A 164 -1.99 16.56 -0.86
CA SER A 164 -2.88 17.69 -0.53
C SER A 164 -2.69 18.19 0.91
N SER A 165 -3.06 19.45 1.14
CA SER A 165 -3.10 20.03 2.50
C SER A 165 -4.11 19.30 3.42
N TYR A 166 -5.15 18.68 2.86
CA TYR A 166 -6.14 17.91 3.59
C TYR A 166 -5.57 16.60 4.11
N PHE A 167 -4.79 15.89 3.30
CA PHE A 167 -4.01 14.74 3.76
C PHE A 167 -3.06 15.14 4.90
N VAL A 168 -2.38 16.28 4.74
CA VAL A 168 -1.49 16.85 5.76
C VAL A 168 -2.21 17.15 7.07
N SER A 169 -3.32 17.89 7.01
CA SER A 169 -4.12 18.23 8.19
C SER A 169 -4.67 16.99 8.88
N MET A 170 -5.10 16.01 8.10
CA MET A 170 -5.66 14.76 8.61
C MET A 170 -4.61 13.98 9.37
N PHE A 171 -3.39 13.79 8.83
CA PHE A 171 -2.38 13.00 9.53
C PHE A 171 -1.99 13.61 10.88
N GLN A 172 -1.98 14.94 10.99
CA GLN A 172 -1.59 15.62 12.23
C GLN A 172 -2.49 15.26 13.41
N GLN A 173 -3.74 14.90 13.13
CA GLN A 173 -4.77 14.59 14.12
C GLN A 173 -4.82 13.09 14.50
N ILE A 174 -4.10 12.21 13.81
CA ILE A 174 -4.27 10.75 13.93
C ILE A 174 -3.74 10.16 15.23
N ALA A 175 -2.74 10.77 15.85
CA ALA A 175 -2.08 10.20 17.01
C ALA A 175 -3.02 9.94 18.20
N GLU A 176 -4.15 10.66 18.25
CA GLU A 176 -5.14 10.62 19.32
C GLU A 176 -6.37 9.77 18.94
N LEU A 177 -6.42 9.21 17.73
CA LEU A 177 -7.58 8.46 17.24
C LEU A 177 -7.50 6.97 17.61
N GLU A 178 -8.64 6.43 18.02
CA GLU A 178 -8.83 4.99 18.26
C GLU A 178 -9.19 4.22 16.98
N LYS A 179 -9.80 4.90 16.00
CA LYS A 179 -10.23 4.35 14.71
C LYS A 179 -10.11 5.41 13.62
N LEU A 180 -9.80 4.96 12.40
CA LEU A 180 -9.89 5.78 11.20
C LEU A 180 -11.34 5.84 10.71
N ASN A 181 -11.79 7.02 10.26
CA ASN A 181 -13.00 7.13 9.47
C ASN A 181 -12.76 6.71 8.01
N GLU A 182 -13.80 6.73 7.19
CA GLU A 182 -13.80 6.25 5.81
C GLU A 182 -12.89 7.11 4.92
N GLY A 183 -12.90 8.44 5.07
CA GLY A 183 -12.01 9.35 4.33
C GLY A 183 -10.55 9.17 4.70
N GLN A 184 -10.26 8.96 5.98
CA GLN A 184 -8.93 8.61 6.48
C GLN A 184 -8.45 7.26 5.94
N THR A 185 -9.35 6.28 5.87
CA THR A 185 -9.06 4.96 5.30
C THR A 185 -8.75 5.06 3.81
N LEU A 186 -9.56 5.79 3.03
CA LEU A 186 -9.29 6.04 1.62
C LEU A 186 -7.90 6.63 1.41
N LEU A 187 -7.60 7.73 2.11
CA LEU A 187 -6.36 8.47 1.91
C LEU A 187 -5.13 7.70 2.42
N LEU A 188 -5.18 7.12 3.62
CA LEU A 188 -4.02 6.49 4.25
C LEU A 188 -3.79 5.06 3.82
N ASP A 189 -4.84 4.25 3.64
CA ASP A 189 -4.67 2.85 3.26
C ASP A 189 -4.69 2.75 1.74
N THR A 190 -5.71 3.28 1.07
CA THR A 190 -5.93 2.95 -0.35
C THR A 190 -5.08 3.78 -1.29
N CYS A 191 -5.11 5.11 -1.18
CA CYS A 191 -4.31 5.97 -2.06
C CYS A 191 -2.81 5.71 -1.91
N THR A 192 -2.32 5.54 -0.68
CA THR A 192 -0.88 5.27 -0.46
C THR A 192 -0.47 3.88 -0.97
N ASN A 193 -1.30 2.84 -0.76
CA ASN A 193 -1.00 1.50 -1.27
C ASN A 193 -0.99 1.49 -2.80
N TYR A 194 -1.90 2.23 -3.43
CA TYR A 194 -1.94 2.38 -4.89
C TYR A 194 -0.60 2.94 -5.40
N ILE A 195 -0.10 4.01 -4.76
CA ILE A 195 1.20 4.61 -5.10
C ILE A 195 2.34 3.61 -4.94
N SER A 196 2.39 2.88 -3.83
CA SER A 196 3.49 1.95 -3.53
C SER A 196 3.57 0.75 -4.48
N MET A 197 2.50 0.42 -5.20
CA MET A 197 2.41 -0.77 -6.06
C MET A 197 2.57 -0.47 -7.56
N HIS A 198 2.64 0.80 -7.97
CA HIS A 198 2.69 1.15 -9.39
C HIS A 198 4.11 1.00 -9.99
N ASP A 199 4.19 0.58 -11.26
CA ASP A 199 5.39 0.10 -11.96
C ASP A 199 6.64 1.00 -11.88
N ALA A 200 7.82 0.36 -11.95
CA ALA A 200 9.16 0.92 -11.78
C ALA A 200 9.48 2.10 -12.70
N GLY A 201 8.84 2.18 -13.87
CA GLY A 201 9.09 3.23 -14.88
C GLY A 201 8.63 4.63 -14.46
N ARG A 202 7.54 4.75 -13.71
CA ARG A 202 7.05 6.04 -13.15
C ARG A 202 7.36 6.21 -11.68
N TYR A 203 7.67 5.10 -11.02
CA TYR A 203 7.94 5.01 -9.61
C TYR A 203 8.84 6.12 -9.07
N ASN A 204 9.96 6.39 -9.76
CA ASN A 204 10.90 7.41 -9.32
C ASN A 204 10.30 8.83 -9.31
N ALA A 205 9.58 9.24 -10.37
CA ALA A 205 8.99 10.58 -10.43
C ALA A 205 7.87 10.75 -9.39
N THR A 206 7.01 9.74 -9.26
CA THR A 206 5.92 9.72 -8.28
C THR A 206 6.46 9.76 -6.84
N CYS A 207 7.43 8.91 -6.51
CA CYS A 207 8.05 8.89 -5.19
C CYS A 207 8.76 10.20 -4.88
N VAL A 208 9.46 10.81 -5.84
CA VAL A 208 10.10 12.12 -5.64
C VAL A 208 9.05 13.21 -5.36
N ALA A 209 7.94 13.25 -6.09
CA ALA A 209 6.86 14.21 -5.85
C ALA A 209 6.27 14.06 -4.44
N VAL A 210 5.92 12.83 -4.03
CA VAL A 210 5.37 12.54 -2.71
C VAL A 210 6.36 12.88 -1.60
N ARG A 211 7.64 12.49 -1.73
CA ARG A 211 8.69 12.83 -0.76
C ARG A 211 8.89 14.34 -0.64
N THR A 212 8.93 15.04 -1.76
CA THR A 212 9.09 16.50 -1.78
C THR A 212 7.94 17.19 -1.04
N ALA A 213 6.71 16.70 -1.21
CA ALA A 213 5.54 17.26 -0.57
C ALA A 213 5.44 16.92 0.94
N LEU A 214 5.77 15.68 1.31
CA LEU A 214 5.40 15.15 2.63
C LEU A 214 6.55 14.88 3.58
N LEU A 215 7.79 14.66 3.11
CA LEU A 215 8.85 14.10 3.95
C LEU A 215 9.23 15.00 5.13
N ASN A 216 9.45 16.29 4.91
CA ASN A 216 9.75 17.24 5.98
C ASN A 216 8.62 17.29 7.02
N THR A 217 7.39 17.43 6.53
CA THR A 217 6.17 17.48 7.33
C THR A 217 6.00 16.21 8.19
N PHE A 218 6.23 15.05 7.58
CA PHE A 218 6.22 13.75 8.27
C PHE A 218 7.33 13.68 9.32
N THR A 219 8.57 14.03 8.99
CA THR A 219 9.71 14.00 9.91
C THR A 219 9.49 14.91 11.13
N CYS A 220 8.90 16.10 10.94
CA CYS A 220 8.52 16.98 12.04
C CYS A 220 7.43 16.38 12.93
N TRP A 221 6.38 15.81 12.34
CA TRP A 221 5.32 15.16 13.10
C TRP A 221 5.80 13.91 13.84
N PHE A 222 6.55 13.06 13.15
CA PHE A 222 7.15 11.84 13.66
C PHE A 222 7.98 12.15 14.92
N GLN A 223 8.79 13.22 14.89
CA GLN A 223 9.50 13.70 16.07
C GLN A 223 8.57 14.00 17.25
N ASN A 224 7.52 14.78 17.04
CA ASN A 224 6.61 15.21 18.09
C ASN A 224 5.87 14.02 18.73
N GLN A 225 5.43 13.08 17.90
CA GLN A 225 4.67 11.93 18.37
C GLN A 225 5.52 10.96 19.18
N LEU A 226 6.76 10.74 18.76
CA LEU A 226 7.59 9.72 19.39
C LEU A 226 8.24 10.18 20.70
N LEU A 227 8.25 11.49 20.97
CA LEU A 227 8.56 11.98 22.32
C LEU A 227 7.59 11.43 23.37
N SER A 228 6.36 11.07 22.96
CA SER A 228 5.32 10.49 23.80
C SER A 228 4.98 9.06 23.36
N PHE A 229 5.96 8.25 22.96
CA PHE A 229 5.71 6.93 22.35
C PHE A 229 4.83 6.00 23.21
N HIS A 230 4.89 6.11 24.54
CA HIS A 230 4.03 5.36 25.46
C HIS A 230 2.52 5.65 25.33
N LYS A 231 2.15 6.76 24.69
CA LYS A 231 0.75 7.17 24.47
C LYS A 231 0.23 6.81 23.08
N LEU A 232 1.05 6.21 22.23
CA LEU A 232 0.65 5.91 20.85
C LEU A 232 -0.41 4.82 20.82
N SER A 233 -1.52 5.11 20.13
CA SER A 233 -2.54 4.11 19.83
C SER A 233 -2.03 3.11 18.78
N ARG A 234 -2.66 1.94 18.69
CA ARG A 234 -2.38 0.98 17.61
C ARG A 234 -2.62 1.58 16.23
N VAL A 235 -3.59 2.49 16.10
CA VAL A 235 -3.88 3.20 14.85
C VAL A 235 -2.73 4.14 14.50
N ALA A 236 -2.22 4.91 15.47
CA ALA A 236 -1.06 5.77 15.25
C ALA A 236 0.17 4.97 14.76
N ILE A 237 0.43 3.82 15.37
CA ILE A 237 1.53 2.93 14.95
C ILE A 237 1.30 2.38 13.53
N LYS A 238 0.07 1.97 13.20
CA LYS A 238 -0.27 1.52 11.83
C LYS A 238 -0.01 2.62 10.82
N VAL A 239 -0.45 3.85 11.10
CA VAL A 239 -0.29 4.99 10.20
C VAL A 239 1.19 5.37 10.02
N ILE A 240 1.98 5.33 11.09
CA ILE A 240 3.43 5.47 11.01
C ILE A 240 4.01 4.44 10.04
N GLY A 241 3.64 3.17 10.17
CA GLY A 241 4.12 2.11 9.28
C GLY A 241 3.74 2.35 7.82
N GLN A 242 2.49 2.74 7.58
CA GLN A 242 1.99 2.99 6.23
C GLN A 242 2.70 4.17 5.55
N LEU A 243 2.82 5.30 6.25
CA LEU A 243 3.53 6.48 5.74
C LEU A 243 5.00 6.19 5.46
N CYS A 244 5.64 5.39 6.30
CA CYS A 244 7.01 4.96 6.05
C CYS A 244 7.12 4.04 4.83
N ILE A 245 6.15 3.16 4.56
CA ILE A 245 6.14 2.39 3.30
C ILE A 245 6.03 3.33 2.09
N THR A 246 5.18 4.34 2.15
CA THR A 246 5.00 5.30 1.05
C THR A 246 6.23 6.17 0.82
N LEU A 247 6.85 6.65 1.90
CA LEU A 247 7.98 7.59 1.81
C LEU A 247 9.31 6.86 1.58
N ILE A 248 9.55 5.76 2.30
CA ILE A 248 10.82 5.02 2.35
C ILE A 248 10.80 3.76 1.49
N GLY A 249 9.67 3.05 1.44
CA GLY A 249 9.54 1.70 0.86
C GLY A 249 9.88 1.57 -0.63
N GLY A 250 10.07 2.71 -1.31
CA GLY A 250 10.59 2.77 -2.67
C GLY A 250 12.09 2.84 -2.88
N ASN A 251 12.86 2.86 -1.80
CA ASN A 251 14.32 2.86 -1.89
C ASN A 251 14.82 1.43 -2.18
N ALA A 252 14.57 0.92 -3.38
CA ALA A 252 14.97 -0.44 -3.75
C ALA A 252 16.30 -0.53 -4.50
N SER A 253 16.99 0.59 -4.77
CA SER A 253 18.27 0.57 -5.47
C SER A 253 19.44 1.10 -4.63
N ASP A 254 20.55 0.36 -4.63
CA ASP A 254 21.85 0.82 -4.11
C ASP A 254 22.34 2.10 -4.82
N GLU A 255 21.79 2.40 -6.01
CA GLU A 255 22.19 3.49 -6.89
C GLU A 255 21.34 4.77 -6.74
N GLU A 256 20.30 4.76 -5.90
CA GLU A 256 19.46 5.95 -5.74
C GLU A 256 20.23 7.07 -5.03
N ILE A 257 20.35 8.22 -5.70
CA ILE A 257 20.98 9.42 -5.15
C ILE A 257 19.85 10.40 -4.80
N PHE A 258 19.62 10.61 -3.51
CA PHE A 258 18.62 11.57 -3.06
C PHE A 258 19.10 13.02 -3.26
N PRO A 259 18.20 13.93 -3.70
CA PRO A 259 18.43 15.37 -3.54
C PRO A 259 18.79 15.71 -2.09
N GLN A 260 19.69 16.67 -1.90
CA GLN A 260 20.22 16.99 -0.56
C GLN A 260 19.14 17.31 0.50
N PRO A 261 18.05 18.06 0.21
CA PRO A 261 16.99 18.28 1.20
C PRO A 261 16.30 16.98 1.65
N ILE A 262 16.02 16.08 0.71
CA ILE A 262 15.39 14.78 0.99
C ILE A 262 16.33 13.91 1.83
N ARG A 263 17.62 13.91 1.48
CA ARG A 263 18.66 13.22 2.25
C ARG A 263 18.73 13.71 3.70
N GLU A 264 18.74 15.01 3.91
CA GLU A 264 18.79 15.62 5.24
C GLU A 264 17.58 15.22 6.10
N ASP A 265 16.39 15.17 5.51
CA ASP A 265 15.19 14.74 6.23
C ASP A 265 15.23 13.24 6.58
N TYR A 266 15.78 12.37 5.73
CA TYR A 266 16.01 10.98 6.10
C TYR A 266 17.06 10.83 7.22
N CYS A 267 18.14 11.62 7.20
CA CYS A 267 19.11 11.63 8.28
C CYS A 267 18.47 12.03 9.62
N LYS A 268 17.61 13.06 9.63
CA LYS A 268 16.83 13.45 10.82
C LYS A 268 15.93 12.31 11.30
N MET A 269 15.24 11.63 10.38
CA MET A 269 14.40 10.48 10.71
C MET A 269 15.21 9.33 11.32
N ILE A 270 16.39 9.01 10.78
CA ILE A 270 17.30 8.00 11.34
C ILE A 270 17.69 8.35 12.79
N ASP A 271 18.05 9.61 13.04
CA ASP A 271 18.41 10.10 14.36
C ASP A 271 17.25 9.99 15.35
N GLN A 272 16.04 10.35 14.92
CA GLN A 272 14.83 10.23 15.71
C GLN A 272 14.55 8.77 16.06
N ILE A 273 14.50 7.87 15.06
CA ILE A 273 14.29 6.43 15.26
C ILE A 273 15.29 5.86 16.28
N SER A 274 16.57 6.20 16.11
CA SER A 274 17.64 5.76 17.00
C SER A 274 17.44 6.24 18.44
N SER A 275 17.07 7.51 18.63
CA SER A 275 16.81 8.10 19.95
C SER A 275 15.66 7.39 20.66
N ILE A 276 14.59 7.08 19.93
CA ILE A 276 13.39 6.45 20.50
C ILE A 276 13.65 5.00 20.87
N LEU A 277 14.32 4.26 19.98
CA LEU A 277 14.70 2.88 20.27
C LEU A 277 15.60 2.82 21.53
N ASN A 278 16.54 3.76 21.71
CA ASN A 278 17.31 3.85 22.95
C ASN A 278 16.41 4.09 24.18
N ARG A 279 15.48 5.05 24.13
CA ARG A 279 14.54 5.33 25.23
C ARG A 279 13.63 4.14 25.56
N ILE A 280 13.17 3.41 24.55
CA ILE A 280 12.42 2.17 24.74
C ILE A 280 13.28 1.14 25.47
N MET A 281 14.55 0.99 25.08
CA MET A 281 15.47 0.05 25.72
C MET A 281 15.90 0.46 27.13
N GLU A 282 15.71 1.72 27.52
CA GLU A 282 15.87 2.22 28.89
C GLU A 282 14.61 2.01 29.75
N SER A 283 13.48 1.64 29.14
CA SER A 283 12.23 1.39 29.86
C SER A 283 12.28 0.06 30.62
N GLU A 284 11.73 0.03 31.83
CA GLU A 284 11.75 -1.16 32.71
C GLU A 284 10.95 -2.33 32.11
N THR A 285 9.90 -2.04 31.35
CA THR A 285 9.02 -3.05 30.73
C THR A 285 8.70 -2.70 29.28
N ILE A 286 8.64 -3.70 28.42
CA ILE A 286 8.25 -3.58 27.01
C ILE A 286 6.95 -4.37 26.79
N ASP A 287 5.84 -3.64 26.66
CA ASP A 287 4.52 -4.22 26.39
C ASP A 287 4.32 -4.54 24.89
N ASP A 288 3.19 -5.18 24.54
CA ASP A 288 2.92 -5.61 23.17
C ASP A 288 2.72 -4.45 22.19
N ILE A 289 2.22 -3.30 22.67
CA ILE A 289 2.05 -2.09 21.85
C ILE A 289 3.44 -1.54 21.50
N THR A 290 4.33 -1.46 22.48
CA THR A 290 5.72 -1.05 22.31
C THR A 290 6.47 -2.02 21.39
N LYS A 291 6.27 -3.34 21.53
CA LYS A 291 6.81 -4.32 20.56
C LYS A 291 6.33 -4.05 19.14
N THR A 292 5.04 -3.73 18.97
CA THR A 292 4.48 -3.39 17.65
C THR A 292 5.14 -2.13 17.07
N LEU A 293 5.38 -1.10 17.90
CA LEU A 293 6.13 0.09 17.49
C LEU A 293 7.57 -0.28 17.10
N ILE A 294 8.28 -1.08 17.89
CA ILE A 294 9.65 -1.51 17.57
C ILE A 294 9.69 -2.26 16.23
N ARG A 295 8.73 -3.15 15.95
CA ARG A 295 8.64 -3.86 14.66
C ARG A 295 8.58 -2.86 13.50
N VAL A 296 7.70 -1.86 13.59
CA VAL A 296 7.56 -0.81 12.56
C VAL A 296 8.84 0.02 12.43
N LEU A 297 9.41 0.50 13.54
CA LEU A 297 10.63 1.31 13.52
C LEU A 297 11.83 0.53 12.95
N ALA A 298 11.99 -0.74 13.33
CA ALA A 298 13.06 -1.60 12.82
C ALA A 298 12.88 -1.89 11.32
N GLN A 299 11.65 -2.12 10.85
CA GLN A 299 11.37 -2.26 9.44
C GLN A 299 11.73 -1.00 8.65
N ASN A 300 11.36 0.18 9.16
CA ASN A 300 11.64 1.46 8.51
C ASN A 300 13.15 1.73 8.44
N LEU A 301 13.86 1.48 9.55
CA LEU A 301 15.31 1.62 9.60
C LEU A 301 15.99 0.65 8.64
N TYR A 302 15.51 -0.60 8.53
CA TYR A 302 16.00 -1.55 7.55
C TYR A 302 15.84 -1.02 6.12
N SER A 303 14.66 -0.49 5.74
CA SER A 303 14.45 0.08 4.41
C SER A 303 15.39 1.25 4.13
N LEU A 304 15.71 2.08 5.12
CA LEU A 304 16.71 3.16 4.98
C LEU A 304 18.14 2.63 4.77
N THR A 305 18.44 1.38 5.15
CA THR A 305 19.75 0.77 4.82
C THR A 305 19.87 0.35 3.35
N MET A 306 18.80 0.34 2.56
CA MET A 306 18.84 -0.14 1.17
C MET A 306 19.58 0.81 0.21
N THR A 307 19.79 2.07 0.59
CA THR A 307 20.58 3.05 -0.17
C THR A 307 21.98 3.21 0.43
N ASN A 308 23.02 3.26 -0.39
CA ASN A 308 24.42 3.31 0.07
C ASN A 308 24.74 4.52 0.96
N ASP A 309 24.26 5.70 0.60
CA ASP A 309 24.51 6.95 1.34
C ASP A 309 23.85 6.93 2.74
N LEU A 310 22.58 6.58 2.83
CA LEU A 310 21.88 6.43 4.12
C LEU A 310 22.45 5.28 4.96
N ARG A 311 22.87 4.17 4.33
CA ARG A 311 23.56 3.07 5.01
C ARG A 311 24.89 3.53 5.62
N ALA A 312 25.68 4.33 4.90
CA ALA A 312 26.90 4.92 5.43
C ALA A 312 26.62 5.86 6.61
N TYR A 313 25.54 6.64 6.53
CA TYR A 313 25.10 7.48 7.64
C TYR A 313 24.71 6.65 8.88
N ILE A 314 23.92 5.58 8.72
CA ILE A 314 23.55 4.68 9.82
C ILE A 314 24.80 4.06 10.47
N LYS A 315 25.80 3.64 9.68
CA LYS A 315 27.09 3.13 10.20
C LYS A 315 27.79 4.15 11.09
N SER A 316 27.71 5.45 10.76
CA SER A 316 28.34 6.51 11.55
C SER A 316 27.69 6.78 12.91
N LYS A 317 26.45 6.32 13.13
CA LYS A 317 25.64 6.64 14.32
C LYS A 317 25.83 5.69 15.51
N HIS A 318 26.86 4.83 15.48
CA HIS A 318 27.13 3.84 16.53
C HIS A 318 25.88 3.02 16.95
N MET A 319 25.02 2.64 15.99
CA MET A 319 23.76 1.94 16.28
C MET A 319 23.91 0.46 16.64
N ILE A 320 25.07 -0.15 16.38
CA ILE A 320 25.31 -1.59 16.56
C ILE A 320 24.99 -2.06 17.99
N PRO A 321 25.45 -1.41 19.08
CA PRO A 321 25.13 -1.85 20.44
C PRO A 321 23.63 -1.83 20.74
N LEU A 322 22.90 -0.81 20.27
CA LEU A 322 21.45 -0.72 20.41
C LEU A 322 20.75 -1.87 19.67
N LEU A 323 21.15 -2.11 18.41
CA LEU A 323 20.59 -3.20 17.61
C LEU A 323 20.85 -4.56 18.27
N LEU A 324 22.05 -4.81 18.80
CA LEU A 324 22.35 -6.03 19.55
C LEU A 324 21.52 -6.18 20.84
N LYS A 325 21.15 -5.07 21.51
CA LYS A 325 20.21 -5.14 22.64
C LYS A 325 18.80 -5.53 22.17
N LEU A 326 18.35 -5.00 21.04
CA LEU A 326 17.02 -5.29 20.49
C LEU A 326 16.83 -6.77 20.09
N THR A 327 17.90 -7.49 19.70
CA THR A 327 17.81 -8.93 19.37
C THR A 327 17.48 -9.82 20.58
N ASN A 328 17.61 -9.29 21.81
CA ASN A 328 17.25 -9.99 23.03
C ASN A 328 15.75 -9.91 23.35
N ILE A 329 14.98 -9.07 22.66
CA ILE A 329 13.52 -9.06 22.78
C ILE A 329 12.99 -10.34 22.15
N GLU A 330 12.16 -11.08 22.88
CA GLU A 330 11.49 -12.31 22.41
C GLU A 330 10.36 -11.98 21.43
N ASP A 331 10.75 -11.61 20.21
CA ASP A 331 9.87 -11.27 19.10
C ASP A 331 10.58 -11.54 17.77
N GLU A 332 10.14 -12.54 17.02
CA GLU A 332 10.81 -12.97 15.80
C GLU A 332 10.81 -11.89 14.70
N THR A 333 9.79 -11.04 14.65
CA THR A 333 9.70 -9.96 13.66
C THR A 333 10.70 -8.84 13.97
N ILE A 334 10.83 -8.46 15.25
CA ILE A 334 11.87 -7.52 15.69
C ILE A 334 13.25 -8.09 15.37
N GLN A 335 13.51 -9.32 15.81
CA GLN A 335 14.79 -9.99 15.59
C GLN A 335 15.13 -10.06 14.09
N PHE A 336 14.17 -10.42 13.25
CA PHE A 336 14.33 -10.49 11.80
C PHE A 336 14.77 -9.15 11.21
N HIS A 337 14.05 -8.05 11.47
CA HIS A 337 14.42 -6.74 10.92
C HIS A 337 15.77 -6.25 11.46
N VAL A 338 16.04 -6.46 12.76
CA VAL A 338 17.31 -6.07 13.39
C VAL A 338 18.49 -6.83 12.77
N TYR A 339 18.38 -8.16 12.58
CA TYR A 339 19.45 -8.92 11.94
C TYR A 339 19.69 -8.48 10.50
N ARG A 340 18.65 -8.08 9.75
CA ARG A 340 18.83 -7.53 8.40
C ARG A 340 19.55 -6.19 8.40
N ILE A 341 19.28 -5.32 9.37
CA ILE A 341 20.02 -4.06 9.55
C ILE A 341 21.49 -4.38 9.86
N LEU A 342 21.74 -5.24 10.85
CA LEU A 342 23.10 -5.66 11.24
C LEU A 342 23.85 -6.25 10.05
N ALA A 343 23.22 -7.14 9.28
CA ALA A 343 23.79 -7.70 8.06
C ALA A 343 24.16 -6.60 7.04
N SER A 344 23.36 -5.54 6.91
CA SER A 344 23.62 -4.42 6.00
C SER A 344 24.78 -3.53 6.47
N ILE A 345 24.90 -3.29 7.78
CA ILE A 345 25.85 -2.29 8.32
C ILE A 345 27.18 -2.86 8.84
N MET A 346 27.21 -4.12 9.27
CA MET A 346 28.41 -4.78 9.79
C MET A 346 29.29 -5.34 8.68
N THR A 347 30.58 -5.57 8.97
CA THR A 347 31.47 -6.31 8.07
C THR A 347 31.20 -7.81 8.17
N GLU A 348 31.78 -8.61 7.26
CA GLU A 348 31.69 -10.07 7.35
C GLU A 348 32.41 -10.61 8.59
N GLU A 349 33.53 -10.00 8.99
CA GLU A 349 34.27 -10.39 10.19
C GLU A 349 33.45 -10.13 11.45
N ASP A 350 32.82 -8.95 11.56
CA ASP A 350 31.96 -8.65 12.71
C ASP A 350 30.78 -9.64 12.82
N LEU A 351 30.19 -10.03 11.68
CA LEU A 351 29.11 -11.03 11.66
C LEU A 351 29.56 -12.41 12.15
N LYS A 352 30.81 -12.82 11.84
CA LYS A 352 31.39 -14.09 12.31
C LYS A 352 31.59 -14.11 13.83
N THR A 353 31.71 -12.95 14.48
CA THR A 353 31.85 -12.85 15.94
C THR A 353 30.52 -12.95 16.70
N LEU A 354 29.37 -12.92 16.01
CA LEU A 354 28.07 -13.07 16.65
C LEU A 354 27.90 -14.50 17.19
N THR A 355 27.75 -14.62 18.51
CA THR A 355 27.73 -15.89 19.25
C THR A 355 26.46 -16.74 19.04
N ASN A 356 25.50 -16.28 18.22
CA ASN A 356 24.17 -16.88 18.06
C ASN A 356 23.80 -17.18 16.59
N SER A 357 24.76 -17.67 15.81
CA SER A 357 24.56 -17.99 14.38
C SER A 357 23.38 -18.92 14.11
N THR A 358 23.15 -19.93 14.95
CA THR A 358 22.00 -20.85 14.84
C THR A 358 20.66 -20.13 15.04
N LYS A 359 20.55 -19.24 16.02
CA LYS A 359 19.33 -18.44 16.26
C LYS A 359 19.05 -17.52 15.08
N ILE A 360 20.08 -16.86 14.54
CA ILE A 360 19.98 -16.00 13.36
C ILE A 360 19.47 -16.82 12.17
N ALA A 361 20.11 -17.95 11.89
CA ALA A 361 19.72 -18.84 10.79
C ALA A 361 18.26 -19.29 10.91
N ASN A 362 17.82 -19.71 12.10
CA ASN A 362 16.44 -20.14 12.34
C ASN A 362 15.42 -19.03 12.07
N VAL A 363 15.70 -17.79 12.50
CA VAL A 363 14.82 -16.64 12.22
C VAL A 363 14.72 -16.39 10.70
N PHE A 364 15.84 -16.38 9.98
CA PHE A 364 15.80 -16.20 8.51
C PHE A 364 15.09 -17.37 7.80
N LEU A 365 15.34 -18.61 8.21
CA LEU A 365 14.71 -19.80 7.63
C LEU A 365 13.21 -19.82 7.88
N GLY A 366 12.74 -19.46 9.08
CA GLY A 366 11.31 -19.38 9.37
C GLY A 366 10.59 -18.39 8.44
N PHE A 367 11.17 -17.21 8.22
CA PHE A 367 10.63 -16.24 7.27
C PHE A 367 10.73 -16.70 5.81
N LEU A 368 11.79 -17.42 5.41
CA LEU A 368 11.92 -17.97 4.06
C LEU A 368 10.86 -19.03 3.77
N ILE A 369 10.65 -19.98 4.70
CA ILE A 369 9.65 -21.05 4.59
C ILE A 369 8.25 -20.45 4.41
N ASN A 370 7.92 -19.41 5.18
CA ASN A 370 6.63 -18.72 5.08
C ASN A 370 6.43 -17.94 3.76
N LEU A 371 7.50 -17.70 2.98
CA LEU A 371 7.45 -16.94 1.73
C LEU A 371 7.56 -17.83 0.47
N ILE A 372 8.08 -19.04 0.58
CA ILE A 372 8.35 -19.93 -0.57
C ILE A 372 7.06 -20.34 -1.31
N ASP A 373 5.94 -20.46 -0.60
CA ASP A 373 4.68 -20.92 -1.18
C ASP A 373 3.75 -19.78 -1.65
N ASP A 374 4.13 -18.51 -1.46
CA ASP A 374 3.32 -17.35 -1.83
C ASP A 374 3.94 -16.57 -3.00
N SER A 375 3.50 -16.90 -4.22
CA SER A 375 3.93 -16.23 -5.45
C SER A 375 3.58 -14.74 -5.50
N SER A 376 2.69 -14.24 -4.62
CA SER A 376 2.37 -12.82 -4.53
C SER A 376 3.40 -12.00 -3.72
N MET A 377 4.37 -12.68 -3.08
CA MET A 377 5.36 -12.08 -2.18
C MET A 377 6.78 -11.99 -2.78
N THR A 378 6.94 -12.16 -4.10
CA THR A 378 8.24 -12.12 -4.81
C THR A 378 9.12 -10.91 -4.44
N PRO A 379 8.62 -9.67 -4.30
CA PRO A 379 9.46 -8.55 -3.87
C PRO A 379 10.01 -8.71 -2.43
N ARG A 380 9.22 -9.28 -1.51
CA ARG A 380 9.65 -9.56 -0.13
C ARG A 380 10.71 -10.67 -0.11
N PHE A 381 10.56 -11.66 -0.99
CA PHE A 381 11.54 -12.72 -1.19
C PHE A 381 12.88 -12.17 -1.72
N HIS A 382 12.88 -11.32 -2.74
CA HIS A 382 14.11 -10.66 -3.22
C HIS A 382 14.81 -9.82 -2.13
N ASN A 383 14.04 -9.05 -1.35
CA ASN A 383 14.59 -8.25 -0.25
C ASN A 383 15.17 -9.11 0.88
N LEU A 384 14.58 -10.27 1.15
CA LEU A 384 15.12 -11.27 2.08
C LEU A 384 16.46 -11.80 1.58
N LEU A 385 16.53 -12.24 0.32
CA LEU A 385 17.74 -12.79 -0.30
C LEU A 385 18.91 -11.79 -0.30
N ARG A 386 18.65 -10.52 -0.60
CA ARG A 386 19.66 -9.45 -0.54
C ARG A 386 20.28 -9.30 0.85
N SER A 387 19.53 -9.59 1.91
CA SER A 387 19.99 -9.48 3.29
C SER A 387 20.94 -10.60 3.70
N LEU A 388 20.95 -11.72 2.98
CA LEU A 388 21.78 -12.89 3.28
C LEU A 388 23.24 -12.73 2.82
N LYS A 389 23.63 -11.59 2.22
CA LYS A 389 24.98 -11.30 1.72
C LYS A 389 25.56 -12.36 0.77
N GLY A 390 24.75 -13.31 0.31
CA GLY A 390 25.17 -14.32 -0.65
C GLY A 390 25.41 -13.67 -2.00
N LYS A 391 26.58 -13.90 -2.60
CA LYS A 391 26.69 -13.96 -4.06
C LYS A 391 25.83 -15.14 -4.51
N LEU A 392 24.53 -14.93 -4.63
CA LEU A 392 23.68 -15.82 -5.39
C LEU A 392 23.80 -15.34 -6.83
N ASP A 393 24.68 -16.00 -7.60
CA ASP A 393 24.58 -16.00 -9.06
C ASP A 393 23.20 -16.59 -9.39
N PHE A 394 22.20 -15.73 -9.51
CA PHE A 394 20.87 -16.09 -9.99
C PHE A 394 20.91 -16.25 -11.52
N ASP A 395 21.67 -17.22 -12.00
CA ASP A 395 21.54 -17.77 -13.36
C ASP A 395 20.42 -18.82 -13.46
N PHE A 396 19.56 -18.92 -12.44
CA PHE A 396 18.52 -19.95 -12.36
C PHE A 396 17.16 -19.60 -12.98
N PHE A 397 17.04 -18.43 -13.62
CA PHE A 397 15.94 -18.16 -14.55
C PHE A 397 16.53 -17.90 -15.93
N PRO A 398 16.37 -18.81 -16.90
CA PRO A 398 16.74 -18.49 -18.27
C PRO A 398 15.87 -17.30 -18.69
N ARG A 399 16.49 -16.13 -18.82
CA ARG A 399 15.97 -15.08 -19.68
C ARG A 399 15.81 -15.71 -21.05
N LYS A 400 14.60 -16.15 -21.39
CA LYS A 400 14.24 -16.26 -22.80
C LYS A 400 14.31 -14.84 -23.34
N SER A 401 15.48 -14.47 -23.85
CA SER A 401 15.63 -13.37 -24.77
C SER A 401 14.72 -13.67 -25.95
N LEU A 402 13.55 -13.03 -25.95
CA LEU A 402 12.75 -12.77 -27.14
C LEU A 402 13.55 -11.82 -28.02
N GLU A 403 14.61 -12.31 -28.64
CA GLU A 403 15.38 -11.63 -29.68
C GLU A 403 16.32 -12.67 -30.28
N GLN A 404 15.80 -13.43 -31.25
CA GLN A 404 16.49 -14.07 -32.37
C GLN A 404 15.53 -15.08 -33.01
N ASN A 405 14.64 -14.57 -33.86
CA ASN A 405 14.06 -15.33 -34.96
C ASN A 405 13.72 -14.36 -36.10
N GLU A 406 14.75 -13.68 -36.58
CA GLU A 406 14.82 -13.28 -37.98
C GLU A 406 16.13 -13.83 -38.53
N ASN A 407 16.03 -14.53 -39.66
CA ASN A 407 17.07 -15.23 -40.42
C ASN A 407 17.41 -16.64 -39.93
N PHE A 408 16.78 -17.66 -40.52
CA PHE A 408 17.44 -18.58 -41.45
C PHE A 408 16.41 -19.54 -42.10
N LYS A 409 16.20 -19.33 -43.41
CA LYS A 409 15.49 -20.13 -44.44
C LYS A 409 13.97 -20.21 -44.42
#